data_AF-A0A9D2A0Z4-F1
#
_entry.id   AF-A0A9D2A0Z4-F1
#
_cell.length_a   1.000
_cell.length_b   1.000
_cell.length_c   1.000
_cell.angle_alpha   90.00
_cell.angle_beta   90.00
_cell.angle_gamma   90.00
#
_symmetry.space_group_name_H-M   'P 1'
#
loop_
_entity.id
_entity.type
_entity.pdbx_description
1 polymer ?
#
loop_
_entity_poly.entity_id
_entity_poly.type
_entity_poly.pdbx_seq_one_letter_code
_entity_poly.pdbx_strand_id
1 'polypeptide(L)'
;MKKKILRRVVAVGTTALIAAGAMAMFAGCTTSNNPEVTITYTFNGEDYKVDYILSRVDAPRTVQHFIELADAGFYDGLVVHDYQDSTICSGGYRLVDGELVEVDYLSEVRRLEEEQNITFTQSVWADEARTIPLYSVYGEFSANGVEQENGREYTHSQGALVMYYTDKGAGNEQVWVQRADGGADNDGEEYQQLGYEYNSTTSLFYTFTGESRTEADSTYCVIGKAKNYADQMTDGLLAAIQEYEDQLDDENETFTTSLTNQKLNTYDYFRSIQTAGLTADYETPLNMPIIIKSVEVTKY
;
A
#
# COMPACT_ATOMS: atom_id res chain seq x y z
N MET A 1 6.34 -50.21 -4.86
CA MET A 1 6.95 -49.12 -5.66
C MET A 1 6.01 -48.71 -6.78
N LYS A 2 5.90 -47.39 -7.01
CA LYS A 2 5.12 -46.66 -8.04
C LYS A 2 3.62 -46.50 -7.76
N LYS A 3 3.28 -45.56 -6.86
CA LYS A 3 2.01 -44.82 -6.95
C LYS A 3 2.25 -43.59 -7.84
N LYS A 4 1.41 -43.44 -8.86
CA LYS A 4 1.46 -42.36 -9.86
C LYS A 4 0.90 -41.10 -9.23
N ILE A 5 1.72 -40.04 -9.14
CA ILE A 5 1.26 -38.70 -8.76
C ILE A 5 0.61 -38.08 -10.00
N LEU A 6 -0.68 -37.81 -9.88
CA LEU A 6 -1.49 -37.13 -10.88
C LEU A 6 -1.22 -35.62 -10.73
N ARG A 7 -0.44 -35.04 -11.65
CA ARG A 7 -0.26 -33.59 -11.73
C ARG A 7 -1.60 -32.94 -12.12
N ARG A 8 -2.18 -32.16 -11.22
CA ARG A 8 -3.31 -31.27 -11.53
C ARG A 8 -2.78 -30.12 -12.39
N VAL A 9 -3.29 -30.03 -13.61
CA VAL A 9 -3.08 -28.89 -14.51
C VAL A 9 -4.03 -27.80 -14.05
N VAL A 10 -3.51 -26.71 -13.48
CA VAL A 10 -4.29 -25.49 -13.24
C VAL A 10 -4.40 -24.77 -14.58
N ALA A 11 -5.63 -24.66 -15.08
CA ALA A 11 -5.95 -23.93 -16.29
C ALA A 11 -5.92 -22.43 -15.99
N VAL A 12 -4.93 -21.73 -16.53
CA VAL A 12 -4.95 -20.26 -16.66
C VAL A 12 -6.00 -19.93 -17.73
N GLY A 13 -7.11 -19.35 -17.30
CA GLY A 13 -8.23 -18.98 -18.16
C GLY A 13 -8.66 -17.55 -17.87
N THR A 14 -8.09 -16.61 -18.64
CA THR A 14 -8.40 -15.19 -18.70
C THR A 14 -9.88 -14.97 -19.01
N THR A 15 -10.58 -14.13 -18.24
CA THR A 15 -11.76 -13.43 -18.77
C THR A 15 -11.80 -12.00 -18.24
N ALA A 16 -11.36 -11.07 -19.08
CA ALA A 16 -11.62 -9.65 -18.91
C ALA A 16 -13.13 -9.41 -19.06
N LEU A 17 -13.75 -8.88 -18.01
CA LEU A 17 -15.05 -8.23 -18.08
C LEU A 17 -14.83 -6.76 -17.74
N ILE A 18 -14.53 -5.97 -18.76
CA ILE A 18 -14.59 -4.51 -18.70
C ILE A 18 -16.08 -4.16 -18.66
N ALA A 19 -16.61 -3.94 -17.46
CA ALA A 19 -17.86 -3.23 -17.29
C ALA A 19 -17.55 -1.73 -17.31
N ALA A 20 -17.72 -1.12 -18.49
CA ALA A 20 -17.76 0.32 -18.64
C ALA A 20 -18.92 0.88 -17.78
N GLY A 21 -18.57 1.57 -16.69
CA GLY A 21 -19.51 2.19 -15.76
C GLY A 21 -19.04 3.59 -15.38
N ALA A 22 -19.49 4.57 -16.16
CA ALA A 22 -19.71 5.99 -15.84
C ALA A 22 -18.68 6.76 -14.99
N MET A 23 -18.08 7.76 -15.63
CA MET A 23 -17.36 8.92 -15.07
C MET A 23 -17.88 9.39 -13.70
N ALA A 24 -17.15 9.07 -12.64
CA ALA A 24 -17.18 9.82 -11.39
C ALA A 24 -16.10 10.89 -11.48
N MET A 25 -16.49 12.13 -11.77
CA MET A 25 -15.61 13.27 -11.53
C MET A 25 -15.42 13.35 -10.01
N PHE A 26 -14.21 13.08 -9.51
CA PHE A 26 -13.81 13.22 -8.09
C PHE A 26 -13.76 14.69 -7.63
N ALA A 27 -14.76 15.49 -8.01
CA ALA A 27 -14.97 16.82 -7.50
C ALA A 27 -15.85 16.75 -6.24
N GLY A 28 -15.19 16.52 -5.10
CA GLY A 28 -15.55 17.09 -3.80
C GLY A 28 -16.97 16.86 -3.26
N CYS A 29 -17.10 15.84 -2.41
CA CYS A 29 -17.77 16.00 -1.11
C CYS A 29 -17.15 14.98 -0.13
N THR A 30 -16.11 15.40 0.59
CA THR A 30 -15.59 14.69 1.76
C THR A 30 -16.65 14.73 2.86
N THR A 31 -17.59 13.78 2.87
CA THR A 31 -18.71 13.81 3.82
C THR A 31 -18.35 13.27 5.20
N SER A 32 -17.34 12.39 5.30
CA SER A 32 -16.90 11.87 6.58
C SER A 32 -15.43 12.17 6.87
N ASN A 33 -15.17 12.50 8.13
CA ASN A 33 -13.82 12.45 8.71
C ASN A 33 -13.28 11.03 8.71
N ASN A 34 -14.18 10.03 8.72
CA ASN A 34 -13.85 8.62 8.88
C ASN A 34 -14.44 7.78 7.73
N PRO A 35 -13.84 7.86 6.52
CA PRO A 35 -14.14 6.95 5.42
C PRO A 35 -13.95 5.49 5.84
N GLU A 36 -14.65 4.58 5.16
CA GLU A 36 -14.51 3.15 5.40
C GLU A 36 -14.14 2.45 4.10
N VAL A 37 -13.22 1.50 4.17
CA VAL A 37 -12.75 0.71 3.03
C VAL A 37 -12.79 -0.77 3.38
N THR A 38 -13.06 -1.63 2.40
CA THR A 38 -12.96 -3.09 2.54
C THR A 38 -11.85 -3.56 1.62
N ILE A 39 -10.81 -4.16 2.19
CA ILE A 39 -9.80 -4.89 1.41
C ILE A 39 -10.23 -6.35 1.35
N THR A 40 -10.42 -6.88 0.15
CA THR A 40 -10.69 -8.30 -0.08
C THR A 40 -9.41 -8.99 -0.49
N TYR A 41 -8.92 -9.89 0.35
CA TYR A 41 -7.76 -10.75 0.07
C TYR A 41 -8.24 -12.11 -0.43
N THR A 42 -7.71 -12.58 -1.54
CA THR A 42 -7.85 -13.98 -1.96
C THR A 42 -6.64 -14.77 -1.47
N PHE A 43 -6.90 -15.84 -0.73
CA PHE A 43 -5.89 -16.78 -0.24
C PHE A 43 -6.42 -18.21 -0.33
N ASN A 44 -5.63 -19.13 -0.86
CA ASN A 44 -6.01 -20.55 -1.04
C ASN A 44 -7.37 -20.76 -1.75
N GLY A 45 -7.73 -19.85 -2.65
CA GLY A 45 -8.99 -19.91 -3.42
C GLY A 45 -10.23 -19.39 -2.68
N GLU A 46 -10.08 -18.89 -1.46
CA GLU A 46 -11.14 -18.25 -0.67
C GLU A 46 -10.89 -16.74 -0.53
N ASP A 47 -11.98 -15.99 -0.33
CA ASP A 47 -11.94 -14.54 -0.15
C ASP A 47 -12.15 -14.17 1.32
N TYR A 48 -11.24 -13.36 1.85
CA TYR A 48 -11.25 -12.82 3.21
C TYR A 48 -11.40 -11.30 3.14
N LYS A 49 -12.43 -10.76 3.81
CA LYS A 49 -12.73 -9.33 3.80
C LYS A 49 -12.32 -8.69 5.11
N VAL A 50 -11.58 -7.60 5.02
CA VAL A 50 -11.14 -6.81 6.17
C VAL A 50 -11.60 -5.38 5.97
N ASP A 51 -12.47 -4.92 6.87
CA ASP A 51 -12.99 -3.56 6.81
C ASP A 51 -12.12 -2.64 7.69
N TYR A 52 -11.74 -1.48 7.17
CA TYR A 52 -10.97 -0.47 7.88
C TYR A 52 -11.76 0.82 7.98
N ILE A 53 -11.58 1.52 9.10
CA ILE A 53 -11.93 2.94 9.25
C ILE A 53 -10.66 3.73 9.02
N LEU A 54 -10.70 4.66 8.06
CA LEU A 54 -9.60 5.59 7.79
C LEU A 54 -9.81 6.89 8.58
N SER A 55 -8.76 7.65 8.88
CA SER A 55 -8.86 8.97 9.54
C SER A 55 -8.34 10.09 8.66
N ARG A 56 -9.26 10.89 8.10
CA ARG A 56 -8.90 12.15 7.42
C ARG A 56 -8.49 13.24 8.41
N VAL A 57 -8.74 13.06 9.70
CA VAL A 57 -8.24 13.97 10.73
C VAL A 57 -6.74 13.74 10.92
N ASP A 58 -6.32 12.49 11.01
CA ASP A 58 -4.91 12.14 11.21
C ASP A 58 -4.08 12.29 9.93
N ALA A 59 -4.64 11.95 8.77
CA ALA A 59 -3.88 11.82 7.52
C ALA A 59 -4.69 12.23 6.27
N PRO A 60 -5.15 13.49 6.15
CA PRO A 60 -6.09 13.90 5.10
C PRO A 60 -5.58 13.66 3.67
N ARG A 61 -4.31 13.95 3.36
CA ARG A 61 -3.74 13.78 2.03
C ARG A 61 -3.46 12.32 1.73
N THR A 62 -2.92 11.59 2.71
CA THR A 62 -2.62 10.17 2.54
C THR A 62 -3.90 9.34 2.38
N VAL A 63 -4.94 9.62 3.17
CA VAL A 63 -6.25 8.97 3.02
C VAL A 63 -6.91 9.31 1.69
N GLN A 64 -6.85 10.57 1.26
CA GLN A 64 -7.37 10.96 -0.06
C GLN A 64 -6.67 10.18 -1.18
N HIS A 65 -5.35 10.09 -1.14
CA HIS A 65 -4.55 9.39 -2.13
C HIS A 65 -4.88 7.88 -2.18
N PHE A 66 -4.94 7.23 -1.02
CA PHE A 66 -5.31 5.82 -0.91
C PHE A 66 -6.71 5.55 -1.48
N ILE A 67 -7.69 6.42 -1.17
CA ILE A 67 -9.06 6.32 -1.67
C ILE A 67 -9.12 6.48 -3.19
N GLU A 68 -8.45 7.47 -3.76
CA GLU A 68 -8.46 7.69 -5.22
C GLU A 68 -7.84 6.51 -5.96
N LEU A 69 -6.74 5.93 -5.44
CA LEU A 69 -6.13 4.73 -6.02
C LEU A 69 -7.04 3.51 -5.90
N ALA A 70 -7.72 3.34 -4.76
CA ALA A 70 -8.70 2.28 -4.58
C ALA A 70 -9.87 2.40 -5.57
N ASP A 71 -10.46 3.59 -5.69
CA ASP A 71 -11.56 3.84 -6.61
C ASP A 71 -11.17 3.66 -8.09
N ALA A 72 -9.91 3.95 -8.43
CA ALA A 72 -9.37 3.70 -9.76
C ALA A 72 -9.03 2.22 -10.02
N GLY A 73 -9.11 1.34 -9.01
CA GLY A 73 -8.78 -0.08 -9.11
C GLY A 73 -7.27 -0.37 -9.17
N PHE A 74 -6.43 0.55 -8.68
CA PHE A 74 -4.96 0.39 -8.73
C PHE A 74 -4.48 -0.86 -7.97
N TYR A 75 -5.09 -1.14 -6.81
CA TYR A 75 -4.66 -2.23 -5.92
C TYR A 75 -5.09 -3.64 -6.40
N ASP A 76 -5.96 -3.73 -7.39
CA ASP A 76 -6.50 -5.01 -7.86
C ASP A 76 -5.40 -5.89 -8.48
N GLY A 77 -5.29 -7.12 -7.99
CA GLY A 77 -4.29 -8.10 -8.43
C GLY A 77 -2.89 -7.86 -7.87
N LEU A 78 -2.69 -6.85 -7.01
CA LEU A 78 -1.44 -6.71 -6.26
C LEU A 78 -1.33 -7.82 -5.20
N VAL A 79 -0.11 -8.13 -4.79
CA VAL A 79 0.15 -9.24 -3.86
C VAL A 79 0.77 -8.77 -2.56
N VAL A 80 0.62 -9.58 -1.51
CA VAL A 80 1.50 -9.48 -0.35
C VAL A 80 2.89 -9.90 -0.78
N HIS A 81 3.81 -8.94 -0.82
CA HIS A 81 5.17 -9.16 -1.31
C HIS A 81 6.14 -9.42 -0.16
N ASP A 82 5.81 -9.00 1.05
CA ASP A 82 6.60 -9.26 2.23
C ASP A 82 5.68 -9.56 3.42
N TYR A 83 5.91 -10.72 4.05
CA TYR A 83 5.14 -11.25 5.17
C TYR A 83 6.10 -11.52 6.34
N GLN A 84 6.53 -10.44 6.99
CA GLN A 84 7.50 -10.47 8.10
C GLN A 84 7.06 -9.59 9.26
N ASP A 85 7.65 -9.81 10.44
CA ASP A 85 7.68 -8.84 11.55
C ASP A 85 6.31 -8.25 11.93
N SER A 86 5.30 -9.12 11.96
CA SER A 86 3.92 -8.75 12.22
C SER A 86 3.37 -7.69 11.23
N THR A 87 3.80 -7.74 9.98
CA THR A 87 3.32 -6.91 8.88
C THR A 87 2.94 -7.75 7.68
N ILE A 88 1.87 -7.34 7.02
CA ILE A 88 1.43 -7.88 5.74
C ILE A 88 1.59 -6.76 4.71
N CYS A 89 2.73 -6.72 4.02
CA CYS A 89 3.12 -5.63 3.13
C CYS A 89 2.62 -5.87 1.70
N SER A 90 1.96 -4.86 1.11
CA SER A 90 1.42 -4.89 -0.24
C SER A 90 1.47 -3.49 -0.91
N GLY A 91 0.81 -3.35 -2.06
CA GLY A 91 0.63 -2.05 -2.73
C GLY A 91 1.56 -1.77 -3.92
N GLY A 92 2.60 -2.58 -4.17
CA GLY A 92 3.58 -2.26 -5.22
C GLY A 92 4.11 -3.41 -6.07
N TYR A 93 3.58 -4.62 -5.89
CA TYR A 93 4.09 -5.80 -6.61
C TYR A 93 2.94 -6.67 -7.12
N ARG A 94 3.19 -7.34 -8.25
CA ARG A 94 2.35 -8.38 -8.84
C ARG A 94 3.15 -9.67 -8.99
N LEU A 95 2.46 -10.80 -9.11
CA LEU A 95 3.07 -12.03 -9.59
C LEU A 95 2.89 -12.17 -11.10
N VAL A 96 3.98 -12.34 -11.81
CA VAL A 96 4.00 -12.61 -13.25
C VAL A 96 4.76 -13.89 -13.47
N ASP A 97 4.08 -14.91 -14.02
CA ASP A 97 4.66 -16.24 -14.25
C ASP A 97 5.32 -16.88 -13.00
N GLY A 98 4.81 -16.55 -11.81
CA GLY A 98 5.32 -17.04 -10.52
C GLY A 98 6.47 -16.22 -9.92
N GLU A 99 6.89 -15.14 -10.58
CA GLU A 99 7.93 -14.24 -10.10
C GLU A 99 7.33 -12.93 -9.55
N LEU A 100 7.94 -12.39 -8.50
CA LEU A 100 7.57 -11.12 -7.90
C LEU A 100 8.11 -9.97 -8.78
N VAL A 101 7.21 -9.11 -9.26
CA VAL A 101 7.56 -8.00 -10.17
C VAL A 101 7.04 -6.68 -9.60
N GLU A 102 7.95 -5.71 -9.44
CA GLU A 102 7.65 -4.33 -9.05
C GLU A 102 6.73 -3.69 -10.11
N VAL A 103 5.67 -3.04 -9.65
CA VAL A 103 4.76 -2.29 -10.51
C VAL A 103 5.42 -0.95 -10.87
N ASP A 104 5.44 -0.60 -12.16
CA ASP A 104 5.75 0.76 -12.60
C ASP A 104 4.58 1.69 -12.23
N TYR A 105 4.60 2.12 -10.98
CA TYR A 105 3.54 2.91 -10.36
C TYR A 105 3.20 4.17 -11.15
N LEU A 106 4.20 4.94 -11.58
CA LEU A 106 3.98 6.21 -12.28
C LEU A 106 3.32 6.00 -13.64
N SER A 107 3.75 4.97 -14.37
CA SER A 107 3.12 4.61 -15.64
C SER A 107 1.70 4.10 -15.44
N GLU A 108 1.46 3.29 -14.40
CA GLU A 108 0.15 2.73 -14.11
C GLU A 108 -0.86 3.81 -13.69
N VAL A 109 -0.47 4.73 -12.81
CA VAL A 109 -1.34 5.84 -12.38
C VAL A 109 -1.70 6.74 -13.55
N ARG A 110 -0.73 7.10 -14.41
CA ARG A 110 -1.01 7.90 -15.62
C ARG A 110 -1.93 7.16 -16.60
N ARG A 111 -1.75 5.84 -16.75
CA ARG A 111 -2.64 4.99 -17.56
C ARG A 111 -4.06 5.02 -17.02
N LEU A 112 -4.25 4.92 -15.70
CA LEU A 112 -5.55 5.01 -15.05
C LEU A 112 -6.21 6.38 -15.25
N GLU A 113 -5.46 7.48 -15.15
CA GLU A 113 -5.97 8.82 -15.46
C GLU A 113 -6.50 8.92 -16.90
N GLU A 114 -5.71 8.45 -17.87
CA GLU A 114 -6.05 8.52 -19.28
C GLU A 114 -7.24 7.62 -19.62
N GLU A 115 -7.22 6.36 -19.19
CA GLU A 115 -8.26 5.37 -19.53
C GLU A 115 -9.60 5.70 -18.88
N GLN A 116 -9.58 6.20 -17.65
CA GLN A 116 -10.81 6.50 -16.89
C GLN A 116 -11.23 7.97 -17.01
N ASN A 117 -10.42 8.81 -17.64
CA ASN A 117 -10.62 10.26 -17.73
C ASN A 117 -10.83 10.89 -16.34
N ILE A 118 -9.93 10.55 -15.41
CA ILE A 118 -9.88 11.08 -14.04
C ILE A 118 -8.60 11.91 -13.85
N THR A 119 -8.50 12.62 -12.74
CA THR A 119 -7.29 13.33 -12.33
C THR A 119 -7.06 13.06 -10.86
N PHE A 120 -5.91 12.46 -10.53
CA PHE A 120 -5.52 12.24 -9.14
C PHE A 120 -5.14 13.57 -8.48
N THR A 121 -5.51 13.72 -7.21
CA THR A 121 -5.15 14.89 -6.41
C THR A 121 -3.65 14.86 -6.14
N GLN A 122 -2.95 15.91 -6.56
CA GLN A 122 -1.51 16.04 -6.40
C GLN A 122 -1.17 16.75 -5.08
N SER A 123 -0.17 16.23 -4.37
CA SER A 123 0.36 16.86 -3.15
C SER A 123 1.89 16.97 -3.13
N VAL A 124 2.56 16.39 -4.13
CA VAL A 124 4.02 16.41 -4.25
C VAL A 124 4.45 16.65 -5.70
N TRP A 125 5.44 17.52 -5.89
CA TRP A 125 6.00 17.92 -7.17
C TRP A 125 7.52 17.89 -7.18
N ALA A 126 8.10 17.62 -8.34
CA ALA A 126 9.55 17.67 -8.54
C ALA A 126 10.09 19.11 -8.69
N ASP A 127 9.23 20.10 -8.91
CA ASP A 127 9.61 21.48 -9.21
C ASP A 127 8.83 22.51 -8.37
N GLU A 128 9.46 23.65 -8.10
CA GLU A 128 8.87 24.76 -7.33
C GLU A 128 7.62 25.35 -7.99
N ALA A 129 7.62 25.38 -9.32
CA ALA A 129 6.47 25.84 -10.09
C ALA A 129 5.29 24.86 -10.01
N ARG A 130 5.47 23.67 -9.42
CA ARG A 130 4.46 22.62 -9.22
C ARG A 130 3.83 22.18 -10.53
N THR A 131 4.67 22.05 -11.56
CA THR A 131 4.25 21.65 -12.91
C THR A 131 4.49 20.17 -13.20
N ILE A 132 5.33 19.52 -12.41
CA ILE A 132 5.71 18.11 -12.56
C ILE A 132 5.21 17.32 -11.34
N PRO A 133 3.98 16.81 -11.39
CA PRO A 133 3.44 15.98 -10.31
C PRO A 133 4.18 14.65 -10.20
N LEU A 134 4.40 14.20 -8.96
CA LEU A 134 5.01 12.90 -8.67
C LEU A 134 3.98 11.80 -8.36
N TYR A 135 2.68 12.13 -8.34
CA TYR A 135 1.61 11.18 -8.02
C TYR A 135 1.81 10.45 -6.69
N SER A 136 2.56 11.05 -5.78
CA SER A 136 2.93 10.47 -4.51
C SER A 136 2.40 11.33 -3.37
N VAL A 137 2.44 10.76 -2.17
CA VAL A 137 2.15 11.46 -0.92
C VAL A 137 3.38 11.44 -0.04
N TYR A 138 3.61 12.56 0.62
CA TYR A 138 4.69 12.67 1.58
C TYR A 138 4.32 11.95 2.89
N GLY A 139 3.08 12.12 3.37
CA GLY A 139 2.57 11.44 4.57
C GLY A 139 2.56 12.33 5.81
N GLU A 140 1.51 12.21 6.62
CA GLU A 140 1.30 13.03 7.82
C GLU A 140 1.97 12.41 9.07
N PHE A 141 3.27 12.64 9.22
CA PHE A 141 4.05 12.26 10.40
C PHE A 141 5.19 13.21 10.74
N SER A 142 5.72 13.08 11.96
CA SER A 142 6.61 14.08 12.55
C SER A 142 7.96 14.17 11.83
N ALA A 143 8.53 13.08 11.33
CA ALA A 143 9.73 13.13 10.49
C ALA A 143 9.49 13.90 9.16
N ASN A 144 8.24 14.02 8.75
CA ASN A 144 7.79 14.85 7.62
C ASN A 144 7.34 16.25 8.02
N GLY A 145 7.63 16.64 9.26
CA GLY A 145 7.29 17.94 9.81
C GLY A 145 5.79 18.13 10.01
N VAL A 146 4.99 17.07 10.05
CA VAL A 146 3.57 17.15 10.40
C VAL A 146 3.39 16.66 11.83
N GLU A 147 3.16 17.58 12.76
CA GLU A 147 2.80 17.25 14.13
C GLU A 147 1.28 17.36 14.32
N GLN A 148 0.69 16.35 14.98
CA GLN A 148 -0.73 16.38 15.31
C GLN A 148 -0.90 16.93 16.73
N GLU A 149 -1.23 18.22 16.84
CA GLU A 149 -1.33 18.95 18.13
C GLU A 149 -2.29 18.28 19.14
N ASN A 150 -3.35 17.61 18.65
CA ASN A 150 -4.37 16.98 19.48
C ASN A 150 -4.15 15.47 19.70
N GLY A 151 -2.97 14.96 19.31
CA GLY A 151 -2.68 13.53 19.26
C GLY A 151 -3.29 12.86 18.04
N ARG A 152 -2.92 11.59 17.81
CA ARG A 152 -3.45 10.77 16.72
C ARG A 152 -4.58 9.87 17.20
N GLU A 153 -5.62 9.73 16.38
CA GLU A 153 -6.68 8.74 16.59
C GLU A 153 -6.13 7.31 16.42
N TYR A 154 -5.28 7.10 15.40
CA TYR A 154 -4.64 5.82 15.13
C TYR A 154 -3.12 5.86 15.30
N THR A 155 -2.60 4.78 15.89
CA THR A 155 -1.18 4.51 16.09
C THR A 155 -0.86 3.09 15.66
N HIS A 156 0.43 2.76 15.53
CA HIS A 156 0.89 1.39 15.26
C HIS A 156 0.49 0.45 16.40
N SER A 157 -0.69 -0.14 16.22
CA SER A 157 -1.35 -1.09 17.10
C SER A 157 -2.06 -2.12 16.25
N GLN A 158 -2.38 -3.27 16.83
CA GLN A 158 -3.01 -4.37 16.10
C GLN A 158 -4.17 -3.91 15.20
N GLY A 159 -4.10 -4.28 13.92
CA GLY A 159 -5.06 -3.92 12.88
C GLY A 159 -4.85 -2.55 12.24
N ALA A 160 -3.79 -1.82 12.58
CA ALA A 160 -3.46 -0.57 11.93
C ALA A 160 -3.17 -0.78 10.43
N LEU A 161 -3.76 0.08 9.59
CA LEU A 161 -3.42 0.21 8.18
C LEU A 161 -2.43 1.36 8.04
N VAL A 162 -1.25 1.05 7.53
CA VAL A 162 -0.12 1.97 7.54
C VAL A 162 0.42 2.13 6.13
N MET A 163 0.56 3.37 5.68
CA MET A 163 1.27 3.68 4.45
C MET A 163 2.76 3.74 4.73
N TYR A 164 3.55 3.06 3.91
CA TYR A 164 4.99 3.02 4.05
C TYR A 164 5.68 3.29 2.72
N TYR A 165 7.01 3.32 2.76
CA TYR A 165 7.86 3.58 1.62
C TYR A 165 9.12 2.74 1.73
N THR A 166 9.73 2.49 0.58
CA THR A 166 11.05 1.86 0.48
C THR A 166 12.14 2.88 0.75
N ASP A 167 13.28 2.40 1.27
CA ASP A 167 14.48 3.21 1.44
C ASP A 167 14.83 3.93 0.12
N LYS A 168 15.13 5.23 0.20
CA LYS A 168 15.55 6.08 -0.93
C LYS A 168 17.07 6.32 -0.95
N GLY A 169 17.79 5.73 0.00
CA GLY A 169 19.23 5.81 0.15
C GLY A 169 19.70 7.19 0.56
N ALA A 170 21.01 7.45 0.40
CA ALA A 170 21.61 8.75 0.70
C ALA A 170 21.32 9.83 -0.36
N GLY A 171 20.23 9.69 -1.13
CA GLY A 171 19.83 10.68 -2.13
C GLY A 171 19.42 11.98 -1.46
N ASN A 172 20.00 13.10 -1.90
CA ASN A 172 19.66 14.44 -1.39
C ASN A 172 18.53 15.09 -2.20
N GLU A 173 17.72 14.29 -2.90
CA GLU A 173 16.66 14.80 -3.75
C GLU A 173 15.63 15.57 -2.91
N GLN A 174 15.14 16.67 -3.47
CA GLN A 174 14.19 17.55 -2.82
C GLN A 174 12.92 17.60 -3.66
N VAL A 175 11.79 17.68 -2.98
CA VAL A 175 10.48 17.82 -3.60
C VAL A 175 9.71 18.97 -2.96
N TRP A 176 8.75 19.49 -3.71
CA TRP A 176 7.80 20.47 -3.21
C TRP A 176 6.55 19.75 -2.75
N VAL A 177 6.15 19.99 -1.51
CA VAL A 177 5.04 19.32 -0.85
C VAL A 177 3.99 20.35 -0.49
N GLN A 178 2.72 20.03 -0.75
CA GLN A 178 1.59 20.75 -0.18
C GLN A 178 1.32 20.17 1.21
N ARG A 179 1.54 20.96 2.26
CA ARG A 179 1.40 20.49 3.63
C ARG A 179 -0.06 20.26 4.01
N ALA A 180 -0.30 19.22 4.79
CA ALA A 180 -1.64 18.89 5.28
C ALA A 180 -2.16 19.87 6.34
N ASP A 181 -1.25 20.48 7.12
CA ASP A 181 -1.52 21.44 8.19
C ASP A 181 -1.72 22.89 7.68
N GLY A 182 -1.71 23.10 6.36
CA GLY A 182 -1.83 24.42 5.76
C GLY A 182 -0.64 25.35 6.02
N GLY A 183 0.51 24.81 6.45
CA GLY A 183 1.71 25.60 6.74
C GLY A 183 1.84 26.04 8.20
N ALA A 184 1.08 25.47 9.12
CA ALA A 184 1.14 25.80 10.55
C ALA A 184 2.59 25.73 11.09
N ASP A 185 3.32 24.67 10.75
CA ASP A 185 4.74 24.50 11.11
C ASP A 185 5.73 24.97 10.02
N ASN A 186 5.27 25.84 9.11
CA ASN A 186 6.07 26.37 8.00
C ASN A 186 5.79 27.87 7.77
N ASP A 187 5.79 28.67 8.83
CA ASP A 187 5.59 30.14 8.78
C ASP A 187 4.28 30.57 8.07
N GLY A 188 3.27 29.70 8.01
CA GLY A 188 2.02 29.91 7.29
C GLY A 188 2.09 29.64 5.78
N GLU A 189 3.23 29.18 5.26
CA GLU A 189 3.39 28.80 3.86
C GLU A 189 2.88 27.38 3.63
N GLU A 190 1.84 27.26 2.80
CA GLU A 190 1.19 25.98 2.49
C GLU A 190 2.14 24.98 1.78
N TYR A 191 3.14 25.49 1.06
CA TYR A 191 4.07 24.68 0.29
C TYR A 191 5.48 24.74 0.91
N GLN A 192 6.14 23.59 0.95
CA GLN A 192 7.47 23.47 1.53
C GLN A 192 8.36 22.59 0.65
N GLN A 193 9.63 22.94 0.55
CA GLN A 193 10.65 22.06 -0.01
C GLN A 193 11.16 21.11 1.08
N LEU A 194 11.05 19.80 0.84
CA LEU A 194 11.42 18.74 1.77
C LEU A 194 12.26 17.66 1.07
N GLY A 195 13.05 16.92 1.86
CA GLY A 195 13.83 15.79 1.36
C GLY A 195 12.94 14.65 0.89
N TYR A 196 13.29 13.96 -0.19
CA TYR A 196 12.44 12.92 -0.76
C TYR A 196 12.48 11.57 -0.01
N GLU A 197 13.29 11.46 1.05
CA GLU A 197 13.59 10.21 1.75
C GLU A 197 12.37 9.45 2.26
N TYR A 198 11.31 10.16 2.64
CA TYR A 198 10.10 9.62 3.24
C TYR A 198 8.89 9.65 2.30
N ASN A 199 9.13 9.77 1.00
CA ASN A 199 8.06 9.87 0.03
C ASN A 199 7.59 8.47 -0.41
N SER A 200 6.28 8.22 -0.30
CA SER A 200 5.66 6.99 -0.78
C SER A 200 5.44 7.05 -2.29
N THR A 201 6.53 7.08 -3.04
CA THR A 201 6.52 6.64 -4.44
C THR A 201 6.10 5.18 -4.40
N THR A 202 4.90 4.85 -4.87
CA THR A 202 4.29 3.51 -5.03
C THR A 202 3.12 3.11 -4.14
N SER A 203 2.59 3.99 -3.28
CA SER A 203 1.39 3.70 -2.48
C SER A 203 1.45 2.35 -1.71
N LEU A 204 2.64 2.00 -1.23
CA LEU A 204 2.83 0.79 -0.45
C LEU A 204 2.12 0.94 0.90
N PHE A 205 1.52 -0.16 1.35
CA PHE A 205 0.91 -0.20 2.66
C PHE A 205 1.12 -1.55 3.32
N TYR A 206 0.96 -1.59 4.63
CA TYR A 206 0.82 -2.84 5.35
C TYR A 206 -0.31 -2.79 6.36
N THR A 207 -0.84 -3.99 6.64
CA THR A 207 -1.62 -4.20 7.86
C THR A 207 -0.67 -4.67 8.96
N PHE A 208 -0.67 -3.96 10.09
CA PHE A 208 0.11 -4.34 11.26
C PHE A 208 -0.67 -5.34 12.12
N THR A 209 -0.09 -6.50 12.38
CA THR A 209 -0.72 -7.61 13.12
C THR A 209 -0.18 -7.78 14.54
N GLY A 210 0.88 -7.05 14.89
CA GLY A 210 1.52 -7.09 16.20
C GLY A 210 0.77 -6.29 17.26
N GLU A 211 1.26 -6.34 18.50
CA GLU A 211 0.61 -5.64 19.63
C GLU A 211 0.75 -4.11 19.52
N SER A 212 2.00 -3.62 19.42
CA SER A 212 2.31 -2.20 19.25
C SER A 212 3.70 -2.00 18.61
N ARG A 213 3.89 -0.85 17.94
CA ARG A 213 5.18 -0.42 17.38
C ARG A 213 5.26 1.11 17.29
N THR A 214 5.01 1.79 18.40
CA THR A 214 4.80 3.26 18.42
C THR A 214 6.01 4.08 17.96
N GLU A 215 7.22 3.52 18.02
CA GLU A 215 8.42 4.15 17.47
C GLU A 215 8.30 4.43 15.96
N ALA A 216 7.53 3.60 15.25
CA ALA A 216 7.28 3.71 13.82
C ALA A 216 6.27 4.84 13.47
N ASP A 217 5.50 5.35 14.44
CA ASP A 217 4.55 6.44 14.23
C ASP A 217 5.24 7.74 13.77
N SER A 218 6.52 7.90 14.13
CA SER A 218 7.30 9.09 13.76
C SER A 218 7.72 9.13 12.29
N THR A 219 7.75 7.97 11.62
CA THR A 219 8.25 7.82 10.24
C THR A 219 7.22 7.20 9.29
N TYR A 220 6.15 6.61 9.78
CA TYR A 220 5.09 6.05 8.92
C TYR A 220 3.73 6.61 9.27
N CYS A 221 2.90 6.75 8.23
CA CYS A 221 1.57 7.32 8.35
C CYS A 221 0.56 6.20 8.63
N VAL A 222 0.03 6.15 9.85
CA VAL A 222 -1.11 5.29 10.18
C VAL A 222 -2.36 5.97 9.68
N ILE A 223 -2.98 5.40 8.65
CA ILE A 223 -4.12 6.02 7.96
C ILE A 223 -5.46 5.48 8.45
N GLY A 224 -5.46 4.35 9.14
CA GLY A 224 -6.70 3.70 9.57
C GLY A 224 -6.49 2.48 10.46
N LYS A 225 -7.59 1.84 10.82
CA LYS A 225 -7.60 0.64 11.66
C LYS A 225 -8.73 -0.32 11.26
N ALA A 226 -8.45 -1.62 11.33
CA ALA A 226 -9.44 -2.67 11.10
C ALA A 226 -10.61 -2.54 12.09
N LYS A 227 -11.84 -2.56 11.58
CA LYS A 227 -13.09 -2.42 12.35
C LYS A 227 -13.32 -3.59 13.29
N ASN A 228 -13.04 -4.79 12.80
CA ASN A 228 -13.22 -6.03 13.54
C ASN A 228 -12.03 -6.95 13.33
N TYR A 229 -10.89 -6.54 13.87
CA TYR A 229 -9.63 -7.29 13.72
C TYR A 229 -9.76 -8.74 14.20
N ALA A 230 -10.45 -8.99 15.33
CA ALA A 230 -10.62 -10.33 15.87
C ALA A 230 -11.30 -11.26 14.85
N ASP A 231 -12.48 -10.88 14.35
CA ASP A 231 -13.24 -11.79 13.47
C ASP A 231 -12.69 -11.81 12.03
N GLN A 232 -12.21 -10.68 11.51
CA GLN A 232 -11.83 -10.55 10.09
C GLN A 232 -10.37 -10.91 9.82
N MET A 233 -9.48 -10.66 10.79
CA MET A 233 -8.05 -10.98 10.68
C MET A 233 -7.71 -12.22 11.50
N THR A 234 -7.83 -12.17 12.84
CA THR A 234 -7.39 -13.26 13.71
C THR A 234 -8.12 -14.57 13.40
N ASP A 235 -9.45 -14.56 13.42
CA ASP A 235 -10.30 -15.72 13.14
C ASP A 235 -10.62 -15.86 11.64
N GLY A 236 -10.14 -14.93 10.82
CA GLY A 236 -10.34 -14.87 9.37
C GLY A 236 -9.05 -15.18 8.62
N LEU A 237 -8.50 -14.17 7.93
CA LEU A 237 -7.34 -14.35 7.05
C LEU A 237 -6.13 -14.99 7.75
N LEU A 238 -5.79 -14.56 8.98
CA LEU A 238 -4.64 -15.09 9.71
C LEU A 238 -4.86 -16.53 10.18
N ALA A 239 -6.08 -16.90 10.59
CA ALA A 239 -6.41 -18.29 10.92
C ALA A 239 -6.24 -19.20 9.70
N ALA A 240 -6.68 -18.76 8.52
CA ALA A 240 -6.53 -19.52 7.29
C ALA A 240 -5.05 -19.69 6.88
N ILE A 241 -4.25 -18.64 7.04
CA ILE A 241 -2.80 -18.70 6.80
C ILE A 241 -2.14 -19.66 7.80
N GLN A 242 -2.46 -19.57 9.09
CA GLN A 242 -1.92 -20.46 10.11
C GLN A 242 -2.28 -21.93 9.84
N GLU A 243 -3.52 -22.22 9.44
CA GLU A 243 -3.93 -23.59 9.08
C GLU A 243 -3.11 -24.13 7.90
N TYR A 244 -2.79 -23.28 6.92
CA TYR A 244 -1.92 -23.66 5.80
C TYR A 244 -0.46 -23.85 6.24
N GLU A 245 0.07 -22.97 7.08
CA GLU A 245 1.41 -23.08 7.67
C GLU A 245 1.58 -24.38 8.46
N ASP A 246 0.59 -24.74 9.29
CA ASP A 246 0.60 -25.99 10.08
C ASP A 246 0.65 -27.22 9.16
N GLN A 247 -0.04 -27.19 8.00
CA GLN A 247 0.01 -28.27 7.01
C GLN A 247 1.40 -28.38 6.35
N LEU A 248 2.08 -27.25 6.12
CA LEU A 248 3.42 -27.24 5.53
C LEU A 248 4.50 -27.69 6.51
N ASP A 249 4.39 -27.34 7.80
CA ASP A 249 5.37 -27.75 8.82
C ASP A 249 5.40 -29.28 8.99
N ASP A 250 4.24 -29.93 8.93
CA ASP A 250 4.13 -31.40 8.85
C ASP A 250 4.89 -32.00 7.66
N GLU A 251 5.05 -31.23 6.57
CA GLU A 251 5.80 -31.59 5.36
C GLU A 251 7.25 -31.07 5.34
N ASN A 252 7.69 -30.35 6.38
CA ASN A 252 8.96 -29.59 6.45
C ASN A 252 9.12 -28.56 5.31
N GLU A 253 8.03 -27.93 4.90
CA GLU A 253 7.99 -26.84 3.93
C GLU A 253 7.72 -25.50 4.64
N THR A 254 8.10 -24.38 4.02
CA THR A 254 7.85 -23.04 4.54
C THR A 254 6.77 -22.34 3.72
N PHE A 255 5.95 -21.53 4.38
CA PHE A 255 4.92 -20.74 3.70
C PHE A 255 5.52 -19.68 2.76
N THR A 256 6.56 -19.00 3.23
CA THR A 256 7.26 -17.97 2.45
C THR A 256 8.51 -18.52 1.77
N THR A 257 8.91 -17.82 0.72
CA THR A 257 10.21 -17.96 0.05
C THR A 257 11.03 -16.71 0.33
N SER A 258 12.24 -16.90 0.87
CA SER A 258 13.20 -15.80 1.07
C SER A 258 13.73 -15.30 -0.28
N LEU A 259 13.31 -14.09 -0.66
CA LEU A 259 13.81 -13.37 -1.82
C LEU A 259 14.85 -12.35 -1.37
N THR A 260 16.11 -12.58 -1.70
CA THR A 260 17.21 -11.69 -1.30
C THR A 260 17.58 -10.69 -2.38
N ASN A 261 18.13 -9.55 -1.98
CA ASN A 261 18.64 -8.50 -2.86
C ASN A 261 17.62 -8.03 -3.92
N GLN A 262 16.34 -7.97 -3.56
CA GLN A 262 15.28 -7.47 -4.43
C GLN A 262 15.51 -5.99 -4.68
N LYS A 263 15.65 -5.61 -5.95
CA LYS A 263 15.92 -4.22 -6.32
C LYS A 263 14.74 -3.34 -5.93
N LEU A 264 15.04 -2.21 -5.29
CA LEU A 264 14.04 -1.21 -4.93
C LEU A 264 14.02 -0.05 -5.93
N ASN A 265 12.87 0.61 -6.02
CA ASN A 265 12.71 1.90 -6.68
C ASN A 265 13.11 1.87 -8.16
N THR A 266 12.84 0.76 -8.86
CA THR A 266 13.28 0.59 -10.26
C THR A 266 12.68 1.66 -11.17
N TYR A 267 11.47 2.11 -10.83
CA TYR A 267 10.66 3.06 -11.60
C TYR A 267 10.51 4.42 -10.93
N ASP A 268 11.32 4.72 -9.91
CA ASP A 268 11.24 6.02 -9.22
C ASP A 268 11.51 7.18 -10.17
N TYR A 269 10.89 8.35 -9.96
CA TYR A 269 11.11 9.51 -10.82
C TYR A 269 12.58 9.95 -10.86
N PHE A 270 13.27 9.89 -9.71
CA PHE A 270 14.64 10.38 -9.62
C PHE A 270 15.64 9.31 -10.05
N ARG A 271 16.43 9.62 -11.08
CA ARG A 271 17.45 8.70 -11.62
C ARG A 271 18.51 8.33 -10.58
N SER A 272 18.85 9.25 -9.68
CA SER A 272 19.78 9.01 -8.57
C SER A 272 19.30 7.87 -7.67
N ILE A 273 18.00 7.78 -7.41
CA ILE A 273 17.38 6.74 -6.58
C ILE A 273 17.30 5.42 -7.35
N GLN A 274 16.86 5.45 -8.62
CA GLN A 274 16.82 4.25 -9.48
C GLN A 274 18.18 3.54 -9.61
N THR A 275 19.27 4.31 -9.49
CA THR A 275 20.65 3.84 -9.69
C THR A 275 21.47 3.74 -8.41
N ALA A 276 20.87 4.02 -7.25
CA ALA A 276 21.54 3.93 -5.96
C ALA A 276 21.91 2.49 -5.56
N GLY A 277 21.41 1.48 -6.27
CA GLY A 277 21.70 0.07 -5.99
C GLY A 277 21.02 -0.43 -4.71
N LEU A 278 19.90 0.18 -4.34
CA LEU A 278 19.12 -0.15 -3.15
C LEU A 278 18.42 -1.49 -3.34
N THR A 279 18.46 -2.30 -2.29
CA THR A 279 17.85 -3.62 -2.28
C THR A 279 17.20 -3.91 -0.93
N ALA A 280 16.18 -4.77 -0.92
CA ALA A 280 15.61 -5.36 0.28
C ALA A 280 15.56 -6.89 0.18
N ASP A 281 15.42 -7.53 1.33
CA ASP A 281 15.10 -8.95 1.44
C ASP A 281 13.64 -9.08 1.84
N TYR A 282 12.90 -10.01 1.22
CA TYR A 282 11.49 -10.26 1.47
C TYR A 282 11.22 -11.72 1.81
N GLU A 283 10.17 -11.96 2.59
CA GLU A 283 9.58 -13.28 2.81
C GLU A 283 8.25 -13.31 2.09
N THR A 284 8.27 -13.84 0.86
CA THR A 284 7.12 -13.74 -0.05
C THR A 284 6.38 -15.07 -0.14
N PRO A 285 5.06 -15.12 0.03
CA PRO A 285 4.27 -16.34 -0.16
C PRO A 285 4.07 -16.64 -1.66
N LEU A 286 5.11 -17.13 -2.35
CA LEU A 286 5.07 -17.35 -3.81
C LEU A 286 4.19 -18.55 -4.22
N ASN A 287 4.25 -19.65 -3.46
CA ASN A 287 3.53 -20.88 -3.79
C ASN A 287 2.03 -20.77 -3.52
N MET A 288 1.65 -20.04 -2.47
CA MET A 288 0.28 -19.77 -2.09
C MET A 288 0.10 -18.27 -1.81
N PRO A 289 -0.01 -17.45 -2.87
CA PRO A 289 -0.02 -16.00 -2.72
C PRO A 289 -1.29 -15.50 -2.04
N ILE A 290 -1.10 -14.43 -1.27
CA ILE A 290 -2.18 -13.58 -0.77
C ILE A 290 -2.32 -12.45 -1.78
N ILE A 291 -3.45 -12.41 -2.48
CA ILE A 291 -3.71 -11.46 -3.57
C ILE A 291 -4.78 -10.47 -3.11
N ILE A 292 -4.56 -9.18 -3.32
CA ILE A 292 -5.62 -8.18 -3.20
C ILE A 292 -6.55 -8.35 -4.39
N LYS A 293 -7.75 -8.85 -4.12
CA LYS A 293 -8.81 -8.98 -5.12
C LYS A 293 -9.44 -7.63 -5.43
N SER A 294 -9.72 -6.84 -4.38
CA SER A 294 -10.23 -5.48 -4.50
C SER A 294 -9.97 -4.66 -3.24
N VAL A 295 -9.94 -3.34 -3.40
CA VAL A 295 -10.06 -2.36 -2.31
C VAL A 295 -11.26 -1.48 -2.62
N GLU A 296 -12.33 -1.63 -1.85
CA GLU A 296 -13.61 -0.94 -2.10
C GLU A 296 -13.89 0.12 -1.04
N VAL A 297 -14.14 1.36 -1.46
CA VAL A 297 -14.59 2.43 -0.55
C VAL A 297 -16.07 2.23 -0.25
N THR A 298 -16.39 1.88 0.99
CA THR A 298 -17.76 1.59 1.44
C THR A 298 -18.45 2.82 2.04
N LYS A 299 -17.68 3.87 2.39
CA LYS A 299 -18.17 5.15 2.90
C LYS A 299 -17.14 6.27 2.68
N TYR A 300 -17.60 7.45 2.24
CA TYR A 300 -16.79 8.66 1.97
C TYR A 300 -16.93 9.77 3.02
#